data_AF-A0A8T5AIU3-F1
#
_entry.id   AF-A0A8T5AIU3-F1
#
_cell.length_a   1.000
_cell.length_b   1.000
_cell.length_c   1.000
_cell.angle_alpha   90.00
_cell.angle_beta   90.00
_cell.angle_gamma   90.00
#
_symmetry.space_group_name_H-M   'P 1'
#
loop_
_entity.id
_entity.type
_entity.pdbx_description
1 polymer ?
#
loop_
_entity_poly.entity_id
_entity_poly.type
_entity_poly.pdbx_seq_one_letter_code
_entity_poly.pdbx_strand_id
1 'polypeptide(L)'
;MRQLPLVVLFTSVLFIGIIFQPVLAYKQYGYMGVASSDARKAMDVARDALYRAYDSVLDAERAGADVTKLVADLNTALELLNTAEDYYARGDNGGALSYATQSKSISDQVISEANQLKAQAIEAANQRRIIVGVSVSVIIIAVCVGLLYGWKLYRQKSREKILKMRVRVREEAEKEDTDG
;
A
#
# COMPACT_ATOMS: atom_id res chain seq x y z
N MET A 1 -44.09 0.42 -6.80
CA MET A 1 -42.69 0.43 -7.29
C MET A 1 -41.79 1.10 -6.25
N ARG A 2 -41.22 0.34 -5.30
CA ARG A 2 -40.43 0.91 -4.18
C ARG A 2 -39.47 -0.14 -3.56
N GLN A 3 -38.53 -0.66 -4.35
CA GLN A 3 -37.55 -1.67 -3.89
C GLN A 3 -36.10 -1.44 -4.40
N LEU A 4 -35.82 -0.29 -5.04
CA LEU A 4 -34.53 -0.03 -5.68
C LEU A 4 -33.34 0.41 -4.81
N PRO A 5 -33.47 0.99 -3.59
CA PRO A 5 -32.29 1.47 -2.86
C PRO A 5 -31.53 0.39 -2.09
N LEU A 6 -32.17 -0.75 -1.75
CA LEU A 6 -31.57 -1.74 -0.85
C LEU A 6 -30.53 -2.63 -1.54
N VAL A 7 -30.79 -3.03 -2.80
CA VAL A 7 -29.90 -3.90 -3.59
C VAL A 7 -28.58 -3.22 -3.94
N VAL A 8 -28.60 -1.90 -4.17
CA VAL A 8 -27.40 -1.09 -4.46
C VAL A 8 -26.51 -0.96 -3.22
N LEU A 9 -27.10 -0.83 -2.02
CA LEU A 9 -26.34 -0.85 -0.78
C LEU A 9 -25.73 -2.24 -0.52
N PHE A 10 -26.50 -3.32 -0.70
CA PHE A 10 -26.03 -4.68 -0.41
C PHE A 10 -24.87 -5.13 -1.33
N THR A 11 -24.91 -4.74 -2.61
CA THR A 11 -23.82 -5.00 -3.56
C THR A 11 -22.55 -4.20 -3.26
N SER A 12 -22.66 -2.99 -2.70
CA SER A 12 -21.50 -2.18 -2.31
C SER A 12 -20.73 -2.75 -1.10
N VAL A 13 -21.43 -3.38 -0.15
CA VAL A 13 -20.82 -3.94 1.07
C VAL A 13 -20.03 -5.23 0.77
N LEU A 14 -20.50 -6.06 -0.16
CA LEU A 14 -19.84 -7.34 -0.49
C LEU A 14 -18.49 -7.18 -1.21
N PHE A 15 -18.25 -6.06 -1.90
CA PHE A 15 -16.98 -5.84 -2.61
C PHE A 15 -15.81 -5.45 -1.69
N ILE A 16 -16.09 -4.99 -0.46
CA ILE A 16 -15.07 -4.53 0.49
C ILE A 16 -14.44 -5.72 1.25
N GLY A 17 -15.15 -6.85 1.35
CA GLY A 17 -14.71 -8.02 2.13
C GLY A 17 -13.60 -8.89 1.52
N ILE A 18 -13.25 -8.68 0.24
CA ILE A 18 -12.33 -9.58 -0.49
C ILE A 18 -10.86 -9.11 -0.41
N ILE A 19 -10.60 -7.85 -0.02
CA ILE A 19 -9.25 -7.28 0.03
C ILE A 19 -8.51 -7.63 1.34
N PHE A 20 -9.20 -8.22 2.33
CA PHE A 20 -8.64 -8.54 3.65
C PHE A 20 -8.23 -10.01 3.80
N GLN A 21 -7.18 -10.42 3.07
CA GLN A 21 -6.46 -11.67 3.33
C GLN A 21 -4.97 -11.37 3.56
N PRO A 22 -4.50 -11.31 4.83
CA PRO A 22 -3.07 -11.29 5.12
C PRO A 22 -2.47 -12.66 4.80
N VAL A 23 -1.84 -12.78 3.63
CA VAL A 23 -0.94 -13.91 3.34
C VAL A 23 0.31 -13.76 4.19
N LEU A 24 0.32 -14.44 5.34
CA LEU A 24 1.54 -14.69 6.12
C LEU A 24 1.73 -16.20 6.25
N ALA A 25 2.25 -16.79 5.17
CA ALA A 25 2.81 -18.13 5.20
C ALA A 25 4.10 -18.12 6.03
N TYR A 26 3.99 -18.30 7.34
CA TYR A 26 5.16 -18.40 8.23
C TYR A 26 5.80 -19.79 8.08
N LYS A 27 6.63 -19.92 7.05
CA LYS A 27 7.63 -20.98 6.87
C LYS A 27 8.99 -20.29 6.67
N GLN A 28 10.12 -20.76 7.17
CA GLN A 28 10.49 -21.85 8.08
C GLN A 28 12.02 -21.62 8.30
N TYR A 29 12.66 -21.87 9.44
CA TYR A 29 13.33 -23.12 9.85
C TYR A 29 14.24 -22.73 11.03
N GLY A 30 14.33 -23.55 12.08
CA GLY A 30 15.43 -23.45 13.05
C GLY A 30 16.49 -24.51 12.74
N TYR A 31 17.77 -24.19 12.96
CA TYR A 31 18.85 -25.18 13.01
C TYR A 31 19.91 -24.78 14.06
N MET A 32 20.28 -25.74 14.92
CA MET A 32 21.47 -25.74 15.78
C MET A 32 22.50 -26.74 15.22
N GLY A 33 23.81 -26.53 15.48
CA GLY A 33 24.78 -27.64 15.50
C GLY A 33 26.18 -27.43 14.87
N VAL A 34 27.17 -27.06 15.71
CA VAL A 34 28.44 -27.75 16.08
C VAL A 34 28.84 -29.00 15.23
N ALA A 35 30.11 -29.32 14.86
CA ALA A 35 31.46 -28.81 15.19
C ALA A 35 32.47 -28.81 14.00
N SER A 36 33.44 -27.88 14.00
CA SER A 36 34.77 -27.84 13.30
C SER A 36 34.84 -27.96 11.77
N SER A 37 33.88 -28.62 11.11
CA SER A 37 33.53 -28.35 9.70
C SER A 37 32.81 -27.00 9.54
N ASP A 38 32.57 -26.34 10.68
CA ASP A 38 31.62 -25.26 10.84
C ASP A 38 32.14 -23.92 10.38
N ALA A 39 33.44 -23.63 10.48
CA ALA A 39 33.97 -22.32 10.09
C ALA A 39 33.61 -22.02 8.62
N ARG A 40 33.96 -22.93 7.71
CA ARG A 40 33.64 -22.79 6.28
C ARG A 40 32.13 -22.79 6.01
N LYS A 41 31.36 -23.66 6.67
CA LYS A 41 29.89 -23.68 6.56
C LYS A 41 29.25 -22.37 7.06
N ALA A 42 29.73 -21.84 8.17
CA ALA A 42 29.25 -20.60 8.76
C ALA A 42 29.61 -19.40 7.89
N MET A 43 30.79 -19.40 7.27
CA MET A 43 31.16 -18.39 6.26
C MET A 43 30.28 -18.49 5.02
N ASP A 44 30.00 -19.69 4.51
CA ASP A 44 29.09 -19.87 3.36
C ASP A 44 27.64 -19.45 3.71
N VAL A 45 27.15 -19.75 4.93
CA VAL A 45 25.85 -19.28 5.45
C VAL A 45 25.83 -17.77 5.69
N ALA A 46 26.91 -17.18 6.19
CA ALA A 46 27.04 -15.75 6.39
C ALA A 46 27.08 -15.00 5.04
N ARG A 47 27.72 -15.58 4.01
CA ARG A 47 27.73 -15.04 2.64
C ARG A 47 26.34 -15.10 1.99
N ASP A 48 25.60 -16.19 2.15
CA ASP A 48 24.20 -16.30 1.70
C ASP A 48 23.28 -15.32 2.45
N ALA A 49 23.45 -15.16 3.77
CA ALA A 49 22.74 -14.14 4.54
C ALA A 49 23.07 -12.71 4.06
N LEU A 50 24.34 -12.42 3.75
CA LEU A 50 24.78 -11.13 3.26
C LEU A 50 24.22 -10.80 1.87
N TYR A 51 24.14 -11.79 0.95
CA TYR A 51 23.46 -11.61 -0.33
C TYR A 51 21.96 -11.32 -0.15
N ARG A 52 21.28 -12.03 0.75
CA ARG A 52 19.86 -11.77 1.07
C ARG A 52 19.64 -10.41 1.72
N ALA A 53 20.60 -9.94 2.53
CA ALA A 53 20.60 -8.61 3.11
C ALA A 53 20.75 -7.54 2.03
N TYR A 54 21.68 -7.72 1.09
CA TYR A 54 21.86 -6.85 -0.07
C TYR A 54 20.59 -6.76 -0.93
N ASP A 55 19.99 -7.90 -1.30
CA ASP A 55 18.74 -7.93 -2.06
C ASP A 55 17.59 -7.23 -1.29
N SER A 56 17.49 -7.44 0.02
CA SER A 56 16.48 -6.80 0.87
C SER A 56 16.65 -5.27 0.94
N VAL A 57 17.90 -4.79 1.00
CA VAL A 57 18.22 -3.35 1.00
C VAL A 57 17.94 -2.72 -0.36
N LEU A 58 18.30 -3.38 -1.46
CA LEU A 58 17.95 -2.93 -2.81
C LEU A 58 16.44 -2.84 -3.02
N ASP A 59 15.68 -3.78 -2.45
CA ASP A 59 14.22 -3.77 -2.47
C ASP A 59 13.59 -2.69 -1.58
N ALA A 60 14.26 -2.27 -0.51
CA ALA A 60 13.87 -1.12 0.31
C ALA A 60 14.18 0.21 -0.39
N GLU A 61 15.34 0.34 -1.03
CA GLU A 61 15.72 1.49 -1.86
C GLU A 61 14.74 1.69 -3.01
N ARG A 62 14.38 0.60 -3.74
CA ARG A 62 13.35 0.62 -4.79
C ARG A 62 11.97 1.05 -4.32
N ALA A 63 11.65 0.82 -3.04
CA ALA A 63 10.41 1.31 -2.42
C ALA A 63 10.49 2.80 -2.01
N GLY A 64 11.67 3.42 -2.10
CA GLY A 64 11.92 4.81 -1.72
C GLY A 64 12.29 5.01 -0.24
N ALA A 65 12.77 3.96 0.44
CA ALA A 65 13.27 4.07 1.81
C ALA A 65 14.70 4.64 1.85
N ASP A 66 15.05 5.31 2.96
CA ASP A 66 16.44 5.68 3.24
C ASP A 66 17.22 4.44 3.69
N VAL A 67 18.19 4.03 2.88
CA VAL A 67 19.04 2.85 3.11
C VAL A 67 20.42 3.19 3.66
N THR A 68 20.72 4.46 3.92
CA THR A 68 22.08 4.94 4.27
C THR A 68 22.69 4.18 5.44
N LYS A 69 21.91 3.96 6.51
CA LYS A 69 22.33 3.16 7.68
C LYS A 69 22.56 1.69 7.30
N LEU A 70 21.65 1.09 6.55
CA LEU A 70 21.67 -0.34 6.21
C LEU A 70 22.83 -0.70 5.29
N VAL A 71 23.25 0.24 4.43
CA VAL A 71 24.47 0.10 3.62
C VAL A 71 25.73 0.12 4.51
N ALA A 72 25.78 0.96 5.55
CA ALA A 72 26.87 0.95 6.52
C ALA A 72 26.93 -0.36 7.34
N ASP A 73 25.77 -0.86 7.77
CA ASP A 73 25.65 -2.14 8.48
C ASP A 73 26.04 -3.32 7.56
N LEU A 74 25.65 -3.30 6.27
CA LEU A 74 26.10 -4.27 5.24
C LEU A 74 27.62 -4.25 5.03
N ASN A 75 28.24 -3.07 4.95
CA ASN A 75 29.69 -2.96 4.82
C ASN A 75 30.41 -3.53 6.06
N THR A 76 29.84 -3.31 7.25
CA THR A 76 30.35 -3.89 8.50
C THR A 76 30.24 -5.42 8.50
N ALA A 77 29.12 -5.98 8.02
CA ALA A 77 28.97 -7.42 7.85
C ALA A 77 29.99 -7.99 6.84
N LEU A 78 30.24 -7.30 5.72
CA LEU A 78 31.23 -7.70 4.72
C LEU A 78 32.66 -7.70 5.27
N GLU A 79 33.03 -6.69 6.06
CA GLU A 79 34.33 -6.62 6.72
C GLU A 79 34.53 -7.78 7.72
N LEU A 80 33.49 -8.13 8.49
CA LEU A 80 33.51 -9.30 9.38
C LEU A 80 33.63 -10.62 8.59
N LEU A 81 32.98 -10.75 7.43
CA LEU A 81 33.12 -11.94 6.59
C LEU A 81 34.53 -12.07 6.00
N ASN A 82 35.10 -10.97 5.51
CA ASN A 82 36.49 -10.93 5.03
C ASN A 82 37.47 -11.28 6.17
N THR A 83 37.22 -10.77 7.38
CA THR A 83 37.99 -11.13 8.57
C THR A 83 37.87 -12.63 8.87
N ALA A 84 36.69 -13.22 8.74
CA ALA A 84 36.49 -14.67 8.90
C ALA A 84 37.29 -15.49 7.87
N GLU A 85 37.35 -15.04 6.61
CA GLU A 85 38.18 -15.64 5.56
C GLU A 85 39.67 -15.59 5.90
N ASP A 86 40.15 -14.45 6.41
CA ASP A 86 41.53 -14.24 6.85
C ASP A 86 41.94 -15.16 8.01
N TYR A 87 41.08 -15.31 9.01
CA TYR A 87 41.30 -16.23 10.13
C TYR A 87 41.28 -17.70 9.67
N TYR A 88 40.35 -18.06 8.77
CA TYR A 88 40.27 -19.41 8.20
C TYR A 88 41.52 -19.76 7.38
N ALA A 89 42.03 -18.83 6.58
CA ALA A 89 43.25 -18.99 5.80
C ALA A 89 44.51 -19.19 6.68
N ARG A 90 44.51 -18.64 7.91
CA ARG A 90 45.57 -18.83 8.91
C ARG A 90 45.40 -20.12 9.74
N GLY A 91 44.34 -20.90 9.50
CA GLY A 91 44.03 -22.12 10.23
C GLY A 91 43.26 -21.93 11.54
N ASP A 92 42.92 -20.68 11.92
CA ASP A 92 42.11 -20.39 13.10
C ASP A 92 40.61 -20.49 12.77
N ASN A 93 40.12 -21.73 12.85
CA ASN A 93 38.70 -22.04 12.71
C ASN A 93 37.82 -21.41 13.80
N GLY A 94 38.36 -21.07 14.96
CA GLY A 94 37.62 -20.49 16.08
C GLY A 94 37.31 -19.01 15.82
N GLY A 95 38.34 -18.24 15.44
CA GLY A 95 38.18 -16.86 14.98
C GLY A 95 37.26 -16.78 13.76
N ALA A 96 37.50 -17.62 12.75
CA ALA A 96 36.67 -17.67 11.54
C ALA A 96 35.18 -17.92 11.84
N LEU A 97 34.86 -18.90 12.70
CA LEU A 97 33.48 -19.18 13.12
C LEU A 97 32.84 -17.99 13.87
N SER A 98 33.60 -17.32 14.73
CA SER A 98 33.13 -16.16 15.51
C SER A 98 32.80 -14.98 14.61
N TYR A 99 33.70 -14.60 13.71
CA TYR A 99 33.49 -13.48 12.78
C TYR A 99 32.40 -13.78 11.75
N ALA A 100 32.32 -15.00 11.22
CA ALA A 100 31.23 -15.40 10.32
C ALA A 100 29.86 -15.37 11.01
N THR A 101 29.76 -15.83 12.25
CA THR A 101 28.52 -15.73 13.03
C THR A 101 28.09 -14.29 13.27
N GLN A 102 29.03 -13.38 13.54
CA GLN A 102 28.76 -11.94 13.68
C GLN A 102 28.30 -11.31 12.35
N SER A 103 28.99 -11.58 11.23
CA SER A 103 28.58 -11.17 9.88
C SER A 103 27.15 -11.63 9.57
N LYS A 104 26.81 -12.88 9.89
CA LYS A 104 25.45 -13.42 9.72
C LYS A 104 24.44 -12.65 10.57
N SER A 105 24.75 -12.41 11.85
CA SER A 105 23.84 -11.70 12.77
C SER A 105 23.52 -10.28 12.32
N ILE A 106 24.52 -9.53 11.82
CA ILE A 106 24.30 -8.20 11.26
C ILE A 106 23.49 -8.28 9.96
N SER A 107 23.79 -9.25 9.09
CA SER A 107 23.03 -9.47 7.86
C SER A 107 21.55 -9.79 8.12
N ASP A 108 21.25 -10.67 9.09
CA ASP A 108 19.88 -10.98 9.51
C ASP A 108 19.16 -9.74 10.08
N GLN A 109 19.86 -8.90 10.85
CA GLN A 109 19.32 -7.63 11.35
C GLN A 109 19.02 -6.66 10.19
N VAL A 110 19.94 -6.51 9.23
CA VAL A 110 19.74 -5.69 8.03
C VAL A 110 18.54 -6.18 7.21
N ILE A 111 18.35 -7.49 7.03
CA ILE A 111 17.15 -8.05 6.38
C ILE A 111 15.88 -7.59 7.11
N SER A 112 15.87 -7.66 8.44
CA SER A 112 14.71 -7.25 9.25
C SER A 112 14.42 -5.75 9.12
N GLU A 113 15.44 -4.89 9.31
CA GLU A 113 15.30 -3.43 9.20
C GLU A 113 14.92 -2.99 7.78
N ALA A 114 15.50 -3.62 6.74
CA ALA A 114 15.19 -3.31 5.34
C ALA A 114 13.73 -3.63 5.01
N ASN A 115 13.22 -4.78 5.45
CA ASN A 115 11.82 -5.14 5.25
C ASN A 115 10.87 -4.20 6.03
N GLN A 116 11.23 -3.76 7.23
CA GLN A 116 10.46 -2.77 7.99
C GLN A 116 10.42 -1.41 7.28
N LEU A 117 11.55 -0.91 6.79
CA LEU A 117 11.64 0.36 6.08
C LEU A 117 10.93 0.31 4.71
N LYS A 118 11.06 -0.80 3.98
CA LYS A 118 10.28 -1.08 2.77
C LYS A 118 8.78 -1.02 3.04
N ALA A 119 8.31 -1.64 4.11
CA ALA A 119 6.90 -1.60 4.52
C ALA A 119 6.44 -0.16 4.86
N GLN A 120 7.24 0.60 5.60
CA GLN A 120 6.95 2.01 5.92
C GLN A 120 6.89 2.90 4.68
N ALA A 121 7.82 2.74 3.73
CA ALA A 121 7.83 3.49 2.48
C ALA A 121 6.61 3.17 1.60
N ILE A 122 6.25 1.88 1.49
CA ILE A 122 5.02 1.44 0.80
C ILE A 122 3.77 1.98 1.49
N GLU A 123 3.72 1.98 2.83
CA GLU A 123 2.58 2.50 3.58
C GLU A 123 2.43 4.01 3.38
N ALA A 124 3.51 4.79 3.51
CA ALA A 124 3.49 6.23 3.27
C ALA A 124 3.04 6.58 1.84
N ALA A 125 3.45 5.79 0.84
CA ALA A 125 2.99 5.93 -0.54
C ALA A 125 1.49 5.57 -0.71
N ASN A 126 1.03 4.51 -0.05
CA ASN A 126 -0.38 4.08 -0.11
C ASN A 126 -1.33 5.01 0.66
N GLN A 127 -0.95 5.52 1.83
CA GLN A 127 -1.74 6.50 2.57
C GLN A 127 -2.03 7.74 1.70
N ARG A 128 -1.01 8.27 1.00
CA ARG A 128 -1.19 9.37 0.03
C ARG A 128 -2.14 9.00 -1.11
N ARG A 129 -2.01 7.80 -1.70
CA ARG A 129 -2.90 7.32 -2.78
C ARG A 129 -4.36 7.17 -2.33
N ILE A 130 -4.59 6.62 -1.13
CA ILE A 130 -5.93 6.42 -0.57
C ILE A 130 -6.61 7.77 -0.30
N ILE A 131 -5.92 8.71 0.35
CA ILE A 131 -6.45 10.04 0.65
C ILE A 131 -6.86 10.77 -0.65
N VAL A 132 -5.99 10.77 -1.67
CA VAL A 132 -6.29 11.41 -2.95
C VAL A 132 -7.46 10.71 -3.64
N GLY A 133 -7.45 9.37 -3.78
CA GLY A 133 -8.50 8.62 -4.46
C GLY A 133 -9.89 8.75 -3.82
N VAL A 134 -9.96 8.74 -2.49
CA VAL A 134 -11.22 8.94 -1.75
C VAL A 134 -11.71 10.38 -1.90
N SER A 135 -10.84 11.39 -1.77
CA SER A 135 -11.22 12.80 -1.87
C SER A 135 -11.85 13.15 -3.22
N VAL A 136 -11.26 12.71 -4.34
CA VAL A 136 -11.78 12.92 -5.70
C VAL A 136 -13.15 12.26 -5.86
N SER A 137 -13.32 11.04 -5.35
CA SER A 137 -14.58 10.30 -5.40
C SER A 137 -15.71 11.03 -4.67
N VAL A 138 -15.44 11.55 -3.47
CA VAL A 138 -16.42 12.31 -2.67
C VAL A 138 -16.82 13.62 -3.37
N ILE A 139 -15.87 14.34 -3.97
CA ILE A 139 -16.16 15.58 -4.70
C ILE A 139 -17.09 15.33 -5.89
N ILE A 140 -16.83 14.29 -6.69
CA ILE A 140 -17.67 13.93 -7.84
C ILE A 140 -19.11 13.62 -7.39
N ILE A 141 -19.27 12.84 -6.31
CA ILE A 141 -20.59 12.51 -5.75
C ILE A 141 -21.31 13.79 -5.28
N ALA A 142 -20.62 14.69 -4.55
CA ALA A 142 -21.18 15.94 -4.08
C ALA A 142 -21.66 16.85 -5.22
N VAL A 143 -20.86 16.99 -6.29
CA VAL A 143 -21.24 17.76 -7.49
C VAL A 143 -22.45 17.13 -8.19
N CYS A 144 -22.47 15.82 -8.38
CA CYS A 144 -23.61 15.11 -8.99
C CYS A 144 -24.90 15.29 -8.17
N VAL A 145 -24.84 15.14 -6.85
CA VAL A 145 -26.00 15.36 -5.97
C VAL A 145 -26.48 16.82 -6.02
N GLY A 146 -25.55 17.79 -6.00
CA GLY A 146 -25.84 19.22 -6.12
C GLY A 146 -26.55 19.56 -7.43
N LEU A 147 -26.06 19.06 -8.57
CA LEU A 147 -26.67 19.24 -9.89
C LEU A 147 -28.07 18.61 -9.97
N LEU A 148 -28.27 17.40 -9.44
CA LEU A 148 -29.57 16.74 -9.40
C LEU A 148 -30.59 17.50 -8.55
N TYR A 149 -30.19 18.01 -7.38
CA TYR A 149 -31.04 18.84 -6.52
C TYR A 149 -31.37 20.19 -7.18
N GLY A 150 -30.37 20.87 -7.74
CA GLY A 150 -30.54 22.13 -8.45
C GLY A 150 -31.50 21.98 -9.64
N TRP A 151 -31.33 20.95 -10.46
CA TRP A 151 -32.22 20.68 -11.60
C TRP A 151 -33.65 20.35 -11.15
N LYS A 152 -33.81 19.57 -10.08
CA LYS A 152 -35.14 19.24 -9.51
C LYS A 152 -35.89 20.51 -9.06
N LEU A 153 -35.23 21.41 -8.34
CA LEU A 153 -35.79 22.70 -7.92
C LEU A 153 -36.09 23.63 -9.11
N TYR A 154 -35.18 23.71 -10.09
CA TYR A 154 -35.38 24.51 -11.30
C TYR A 154 -36.58 24.01 -12.12
N ARG A 155 -36.75 22.69 -12.23
CA ARG A 155 -37.88 22.07 -12.93
C ARG A 155 -39.21 22.31 -12.20
N GLN A 156 -39.20 22.41 -10.87
CA GLN A 156 -40.37 22.79 -10.07
C GLN A 156 -40.81 24.24 -10.35
N LYS A 157 -39.90 25.22 -10.26
CA LYS A 157 -40.18 26.62 -10.64
C LYS A 157 -40.60 26.78 -12.12
N SER A 158 -40.02 25.99 -13.02
CA SER A 158 -40.38 26.02 -14.43
C SER A 158 -41.82 25.54 -14.69
N ARG A 159 -42.32 24.56 -13.93
CA ARG A 159 -43.71 24.10 -14.03
C ARG A 159 -44.71 25.19 -13.64
N GLU A 160 -44.45 25.95 -12.58
CA GLU A 160 -45.30 27.08 -12.17
C GLU A 160 -45.37 28.17 -13.26
N LYS A 161 -44.25 28.49 -13.92
CA LYS A 161 -44.24 29.45 -15.03
C LYS A 161 -45.07 28.95 -16.22
N ILE A 162 -44.91 27.69 -16.63
CA ILE A 162 -45.66 27.12 -17.76
C ILE A 162 -47.17 27.03 -17.44
N LEU A 163 -47.53 26.70 -16.21
CA LEU A 163 -48.93 26.69 -15.76
C LEU A 163 -49.54 28.10 -15.81
N LYS A 164 -48.84 29.13 -15.31
CA LYS A 164 -49.30 30.53 -15.40
C LYS A 164 -49.46 31.02 -16.85
N MET A 165 -48.60 30.62 -17.78
CA MET A 165 -48.78 30.93 -19.20
C MET A 165 -50.03 30.26 -19.78
N ARG A 166 -50.26 28.97 -19.48
CA ARG A 166 -51.44 28.24 -19.99
C ARG A 166 -52.77 28.79 -19.50
N VAL A 167 -52.83 29.32 -18.28
CA VAL A 167 -54.05 29.99 -17.77
C VAL A 167 -54.30 31.28 -18.52
N ARG A 168 -53.30 32.15 -18.66
CA ARG A 168 -53.45 33.46 -19.32
C ARG A 168 -53.86 33.34 -20.79
N VAL A 169 -53.26 32.42 -21.55
CA VAL A 169 -53.64 32.16 -22.95
C VAL A 169 -55.11 31.69 -23.08
N ARG A 170 -55.63 30.99 -22.07
CA ARG A 170 -57.05 30.56 -22.05
C ARG A 170 -58.00 31.72 -21.73
N GLU A 171 -57.61 32.59 -20.79
CA GLU A 171 -58.36 33.82 -20.47
C GLU A 171 -58.35 34.86 -21.61
N GLU A 172 -57.32 34.84 -22.47
CA GLU A 172 -57.24 35.70 -23.66
C GLU A 172 -58.15 35.16 -24.77
N ALA A 173 -58.11 33.85 -25.07
CA ALA A 173 -59.00 33.22 -26.06
C ALA A 173 -60.49 33.31 -25.68
N GLU A 174 -60.85 33.14 -24.40
CA GLU A 174 -62.24 33.22 -23.92
C GLU A 174 -62.83 34.64 -24.00
N LYS A 175 -61.97 35.67 -24.10
CA LYS A 175 -62.38 37.07 -24.38
C LYS A 175 -62.52 37.35 -25.87
N GLU A 176 -61.67 36.75 -26.70
CA GLU A 176 -61.74 36.91 -28.16
C GLU A 176 -63.01 36.24 -28.73
N ASP A 177 -63.44 35.11 -28.16
CA ASP A 177 -64.72 34.44 -28.48
C ASP A 177 -65.98 35.15 -27.93
N THR A 178 -65.85 36.20 -27.11
CA THR A 178 -67.01 36.92 -26.50
C THR A 178 -67.22 38.36 -27.00
N ASP A 179 -66.27 38.91 -27.78
CA ASP A 179 -66.35 40.23 -28.43
C ASP A 179 -66.57 40.16 -29.96
N GLY A 180 -66.83 38.96 -30.50
CA GLY A 180 -67.05 38.68 -31.94
C GLY A 180 -68.50 38.30 -32.31
#